data_AF-A0A7K8TM80-F1
#
_entry.id   AF-A0A7K8TM80-F1
#
_cell.length_a   1.000
_cell.length_b   1.000
_cell.length_c   1.000
_cell.angle_alpha   90.00
_cell.angle_beta   90.00
_cell.angle_gamma   90.00
#
_symmetry.space_group_name_H-M   'P 1'
#
loop_
_entity.id
_entity.type
_entity.pdbx_description
1 polymer ?
#
loop_
_entity_poly.entity_id
_entity_poly.type
_entity_poly.pdbx_seq_one_letter_code
_entity_poly.pdbx_strand_id
1 'polypeptide(L)'
;IELKSGILNIFLKTGIVFTQVDLWLGLSYCDGKWNKVTVNKEGSVVSASMNELREQTLEPRVQQLKVNSPIYIGGIPPEIQNFYKELGLEQGFGGCMKDVKFTRGAVVNLASVSSSAVRVNLDGCLSTGSAVNCRGNDSILVYRGKEQSVYESGLQPFTEYLYRVVASNEGGSVSSVWTHVRTRESVPQNVPTPSRVHSINGYSIEVTWDKPAGVIGVIEKYILKAYEEDGPNVPITSAELADTSMLTGTLTGLHPFTNYAVTLTACTLAGCTESLHALNISTPQEAPEDVQSPTAISFPTFLLMSWSPPKTPNGIITQYTLYMNGVPIYFGNGTKYVVKDLAVFMPHQFLLTACTLAGCTNSSRVTLFTAQLPPSHVDAPVLTVLDPRTIYVQWKEPVEVNGILDRYIIYIANNEQNFTKWNVIYNSTELFLDFTIQQLFPGTEYLIKLAACTGGGCSISEASTAITDESTPEGVPAPKAQSYSSGSFNISWTKPEYPNGIITSYGLYMDGVLMQNSSQLSCYAYGLAPWSLHSFRVQACTAKGCALGPLVEARTMEASPEGTVDIFATVDGSKEVKLKWLAPNKPNGKLTYTVLVTGLFYADQ
;
A
#
# COMPACT_ATOMS: atom_id res chain seq x y z
N ILE A 1 -53.96 -10.99 -65.54
CA ILE A 1 -53.04 -11.72 -66.43
C ILE A 1 -52.38 -12.83 -65.63
N GLU A 2 -52.84 -14.05 -65.85
CA GLU A 2 -52.65 -15.23 -65.02
C GLU A 2 -51.98 -16.34 -65.85
N LEU A 3 -51.10 -17.15 -65.25
CA LEU A 3 -50.50 -18.31 -65.92
C LEU A 3 -51.00 -19.59 -65.23
N LYS A 4 -51.92 -20.32 -65.86
CA LYS A 4 -52.50 -21.56 -65.32
C LYS A 4 -52.31 -22.72 -66.30
N SER A 5 -51.67 -23.79 -65.84
CA SER A 5 -51.49 -25.05 -66.60
C SER A 5 -50.88 -24.92 -68.01
N GLY A 6 -50.01 -23.93 -68.24
CA GLY A 6 -49.41 -23.64 -69.54
C GLY A 6 -50.19 -22.65 -70.42
N ILE A 7 -51.32 -22.11 -69.94
CA ILE A 7 -52.06 -21.01 -70.59
C ILE A 7 -51.76 -19.70 -69.88
N LEU A 8 -51.37 -18.69 -70.67
CA LEU A 8 -51.30 -17.30 -70.24
C LEU A 8 -52.60 -16.58 -70.57
N ASN A 9 -53.45 -16.35 -69.56
CA ASN A 9 -54.71 -15.62 -69.70
C ASN A 9 -54.44 -14.12 -69.53
N ILE A 10 -54.71 -13.28 -70.53
CA ILE A 10 -54.47 -11.84 -70.49
C ILE A 10 -55.79 -11.07 -70.40
N PHE A 11 -56.01 -10.43 -69.24
CA PHE A 11 -57.20 -9.63 -68.96
C PHE A 11 -56.91 -8.13 -69.15
N LEU A 12 -57.73 -7.48 -69.97
CA LEU A 12 -57.71 -6.03 -70.22
C LEU A 12 -59.08 -5.44 -69.87
N LYS A 13 -59.09 -4.32 -69.16
CA LYS A 13 -60.31 -3.60 -68.81
C LYS A 13 -60.27 -2.20 -69.44
N THR A 14 -61.20 -1.92 -70.34
CA THR A 14 -61.38 -0.58 -70.94
C THR A 14 -62.77 -0.06 -70.56
N GLY A 15 -62.82 0.77 -69.53
CA GLY A 15 -64.08 1.26 -68.94
C GLY A 15 -64.87 0.14 -68.26
N ILE A 16 -66.04 -0.16 -68.80
CA ILE A 16 -66.97 -1.21 -68.33
C ILE A 16 -66.84 -2.53 -69.11
N VAL A 17 -66.03 -2.59 -70.17
CA VAL A 17 -65.81 -3.81 -70.98
C VAL A 17 -64.53 -4.52 -70.53
N PHE A 18 -64.59 -5.85 -70.45
CA PHE A 18 -63.47 -6.74 -70.15
C PHE A 18 -63.15 -7.59 -71.39
N THR A 19 -61.90 -7.52 -71.85
CA THR A 19 -61.34 -8.44 -72.85
C THR A 19 -60.47 -9.48 -72.14
N GLN A 20 -60.62 -10.75 -72.52
CA GLN A 20 -59.66 -11.81 -72.21
C GLN A 20 -59.02 -12.28 -73.52
N VAL A 21 -57.70 -12.47 -73.52
CA VAL A 21 -56.95 -13.12 -74.60
C VAL A 21 -56.06 -14.18 -73.98
N ASP A 22 -56.28 -15.43 -74.34
CA ASP A 22 -55.51 -16.55 -73.84
C ASP A 22 -54.41 -16.91 -74.84
N LEU A 23 -53.24 -17.32 -74.33
CA LEU A 23 -52.09 -17.69 -75.13
C LEU A 23 -51.53 -19.01 -74.59
N TRP A 24 -51.69 -20.10 -75.34
CA TRP A 24 -51.12 -21.39 -74.96
C TRP A 24 -49.59 -21.38 -75.16
N LEU A 25 -48.85 -21.47 -74.05
CA LEU A 25 -47.37 -21.43 -74.02
C LEU A 25 -46.73 -22.83 -73.89
N GLY A 26 -47.52 -23.88 -73.69
CA GLY A 26 -47.03 -25.22 -73.42
C GLY A 26 -46.27 -25.32 -72.08
N LEU A 27 -45.35 -26.29 -71.97
CA LEU A 27 -44.57 -26.55 -70.76
C LEU A 27 -43.17 -25.91 -70.76
N SER A 28 -42.83 -25.09 -71.77
CA SER A 28 -41.46 -24.62 -72.04
C SER A 28 -41.17 -23.18 -71.63
N TYR A 29 -41.97 -22.58 -70.72
CA TYR A 29 -41.86 -21.16 -70.34
C TYR A 29 -40.91 -20.87 -69.17
N CYS A 30 -40.39 -21.89 -68.47
CA CYS A 30 -39.42 -21.75 -67.39
C CYS A 30 -38.01 -22.18 -67.85
N ASP A 31 -37.48 -21.53 -68.88
CA ASP A 31 -36.17 -21.85 -69.49
C ASP A 31 -34.98 -21.14 -68.82
N GLY A 32 -35.22 -20.45 -67.70
CA GLY A 32 -34.20 -19.66 -66.99
C GLY A 32 -33.83 -18.34 -67.67
N LYS A 33 -34.55 -17.93 -68.73
CA LYS A 33 -34.29 -16.69 -69.47
C LYS A 33 -35.43 -15.69 -69.30
N TRP A 34 -35.11 -14.42 -69.54
CA TRP A 34 -36.10 -13.35 -69.62
C TRP A 34 -36.88 -13.45 -70.93
N ASN A 35 -38.16 -13.82 -70.83
CA ASN A 35 -39.04 -13.95 -71.98
C ASN A 35 -39.81 -12.64 -72.22
N LYS A 36 -39.87 -12.18 -73.49
CA LYS A 36 -40.55 -10.93 -73.84
C LYS A 36 -41.98 -11.21 -74.31
N VAL A 37 -42.93 -10.76 -73.51
CA VAL A 37 -44.35 -10.73 -73.89
C VAL A 37 -44.72 -9.36 -74.45
N THR A 38 -45.73 -9.33 -75.32
CA THR A 38 -46.22 -8.10 -75.92
C THR A 38 -47.73 -8.21 -76.10
N VAL A 39 -48.48 -7.31 -75.47
CA VAL A 39 -49.94 -7.21 -75.59
C VAL A 39 -50.25 -5.96 -76.39
N ASN A 40 -50.88 -6.12 -77.57
CA ASN A 40 -51.20 -5.04 -78.50
C ASN A 40 -52.71 -4.92 -78.71
N LYS A 41 -53.29 -3.73 -78.48
CA LYS A 41 -54.70 -3.42 -78.80
C LYS A 41 -54.78 -2.48 -79.99
N GLU A 42 -55.32 -2.96 -81.12
CA GLU A 42 -55.52 -2.17 -82.33
C GLU A 42 -57.01 -2.06 -82.67
N GLY A 43 -57.64 -0.99 -82.20
CA GLY A 43 -59.08 -0.78 -82.37
C GLY A 43 -59.88 -1.86 -81.64
N SER A 44 -60.69 -2.61 -82.39
CA SER A 44 -61.53 -3.72 -81.91
C SER A 44 -60.79 -5.06 -81.79
N VAL A 45 -59.47 -5.13 -82.03
CA VAL A 45 -58.71 -6.38 -81.91
C VAL A 45 -57.68 -6.26 -80.78
N VAL A 46 -57.67 -7.25 -79.90
CA VAL A 46 -56.59 -7.46 -78.93
C VAL A 46 -55.78 -8.67 -79.35
N SER A 47 -54.46 -8.56 -79.30
CA SER A 47 -53.55 -9.68 -79.55
C SER A 47 -52.45 -9.75 -78.50
N ALA A 48 -52.08 -10.96 -78.12
CA ALA A 48 -50.98 -11.24 -77.21
C ALA A 48 -49.93 -12.09 -77.92
N SER A 49 -48.65 -11.82 -77.67
CA SER A 49 -47.56 -12.67 -78.11
C SER A 49 -46.47 -12.86 -77.05
N MET A 50 -45.81 -14.01 -77.08
CA MET A 50 -44.61 -14.31 -76.30
C MET A 50 -43.54 -14.82 -77.27
N ASN A 51 -42.46 -14.04 -77.40
CA ASN A 51 -41.46 -14.22 -78.44
C ASN A 51 -42.10 -14.24 -79.86
N GLU A 52 -42.39 -15.42 -80.43
CA GLU A 52 -43.00 -15.59 -81.77
C GLU A 52 -44.40 -16.25 -81.79
N LEU A 53 -44.89 -16.80 -80.68
CA LEU A 53 -46.25 -17.34 -80.57
C LEU A 53 -47.27 -16.19 -80.41
N ARG A 54 -48.40 -16.22 -81.11
CA ARG A 54 -49.41 -15.14 -81.11
C ARG A 54 -50.86 -15.64 -81.25
N GLU A 55 -51.74 -15.14 -80.39
CA GLU A 55 -53.21 -15.31 -80.46
C GLU A 55 -53.94 -13.97 -80.47
N GLN A 56 -55.20 -13.96 -80.94
CA GLN A 56 -55.99 -12.73 -81.18
C GLN A 56 -57.49 -12.93 -80.90
N THR A 57 -58.17 -11.88 -80.42
CA THR A 57 -59.62 -11.89 -80.13
C THR A 57 -60.28 -10.55 -80.52
N LEU A 58 -61.56 -10.60 -80.90
CA LEU A 58 -62.35 -9.47 -81.43
C LEU A 58 -63.36 -8.92 -80.41
N GLU A 59 -63.49 -7.59 -80.34
CA GLU A 59 -64.35 -6.84 -79.41
C GLU A 59 -65.30 -5.86 -80.14
N PRO A 60 -66.48 -5.52 -79.57
CA PRO A 60 -67.36 -4.49 -80.15
C PRO A 60 -66.79 -3.06 -80.04
N ARG A 61 -67.10 -2.20 -81.02
CA ARG A 61 -66.46 -0.89 -81.24
C ARG A 61 -66.64 0.14 -80.11
N VAL A 62 -65.57 0.48 -79.40
CA VAL A 62 -65.32 1.78 -78.74
C VAL A 62 -63.86 2.21 -78.98
N GLN A 63 -63.54 3.50 -78.77
CA GLN A 63 -62.33 4.22 -79.19
C GLN A 63 -60.95 3.57 -78.97
N GLN A 64 -60.04 3.93 -79.87
CA GLN A 64 -58.73 3.32 -80.10
C GLN A 64 -57.67 3.74 -79.06
N LEU A 65 -57.32 2.85 -78.14
CA LEU A 65 -56.16 2.99 -77.25
C LEU A 65 -55.07 1.99 -77.67
N LYS A 66 -54.05 2.45 -78.43
CA LYS A 66 -52.88 1.61 -78.79
C LYS A 66 -51.90 1.54 -77.62
N VAL A 67 -52.05 0.52 -76.78
CA VAL A 67 -51.01 0.07 -75.83
C VAL A 67 -50.34 -1.17 -76.43
N ASN A 68 -49.01 -1.19 -76.39
CA ASN A 68 -48.19 -2.28 -76.92
C ASN A 68 -47.05 -2.59 -75.93
N SER A 69 -47.30 -3.46 -74.93
CA SER A 69 -46.29 -3.81 -73.91
C SER A 69 -46.54 -5.17 -73.23
N PRO A 70 -45.52 -5.83 -72.64
CA PRO A 70 -45.72 -6.90 -71.67
C PRO A 70 -46.44 -6.40 -70.43
N ILE A 71 -47.38 -7.17 -69.90
CA ILE A 71 -47.99 -7.00 -68.58
C ILE A 71 -48.30 -8.42 -68.03
N TYR A 72 -48.21 -8.64 -66.71
CA TYR A 72 -48.65 -9.85 -65.97
C TYR A 72 -49.26 -9.41 -64.60
N ILE A 73 -50.40 -9.98 -64.12
CA ILE A 73 -51.24 -9.45 -62.99
C ILE A 73 -52.21 -10.48 -62.36
N GLY A 74 -52.22 -10.59 -61.03
CA GLY A 74 -53.32 -11.01 -60.13
C GLY A 74 -52.81 -10.96 -58.69
N GLY A 75 -53.52 -10.81 -57.56
CA GLY A 75 -54.92 -10.63 -57.12
C GLY A 75 -54.91 -10.84 -55.58
N ILE A 76 -55.80 -10.35 -54.69
CA ILE A 76 -57.08 -9.61 -54.71
C ILE A 76 -57.03 -8.60 -53.51
N PRO A 77 -57.78 -7.47 -53.47
CA PRO A 77 -57.68 -6.47 -52.39
C PRO A 77 -58.05 -6.96 -50.98
N PRO A 78 -57.45 -6.38 -49.91
CA PRO A 78 -57.54 -6.89 -48.54
C PRO A 78 -58.89 -6.67 -47.82
N GLU A 79 -59.88 -6.00 -48.42
CA GLU A 79 -61.19 -5.79 -47.78
C GLU A 79 -62.06 -7.06 -47.70
N ILE A 80 -61.70 -8.16 -48.38
CA ILE A 80 -62.56 -9.36 -48.52
C ILE A 80 -61.95 -10.63 -47.89
N GLN A 81 -60.80 -10.51 -47.21
CA GLN A 81 -59.97 -11.67 -46.79
C GLN A 81 -60.58 -12.52 -45.65
N ASN A 82 -61.67 -12.07 -45.01
CA ASN A 82 -62.31 -12.77 -43.88
C ASN A 82 -63.43 -13.75 -44.27
N PHE A 83 -63.83 -13.87 -45.55
CA PHE A 83 -65.04 -14.63 -45.93
C PHE A 83 -64.83 -16.09 -46.36
N TYR A 84 -63.58 -16.58 -46.46
CA TYR A 84 -63.29 -17.94 -46.94
C TYR A 84 -62.29 -18.67 -46.03
N LYS A 85 -62.80 -19.26 -44.94
CA LYS A 85 -62.03 -20.14 -44.03
C LYS A 85 -62.09 -21.64 -44.38
N GLU A 86 -62.87 -22.03 -45.39
CA GLU A 86 -63.19 -23.45 -45.67
C GLU A 86 -62.87 -23.89 -47.12
N LEU A 87 -62.06 -23.15 -47.88
CA LEU A 87 -61.59 -23.57 -49.20
C LEU A 87 -60.06 -23.70 -49.21
N GLY A 88 -59.58 -24.88 -49.59
CA GLY A 88 -58.15 -25.20 -49.63
C GLY A 88 -57.39 -24.45 -50.73
N LEU A 89 -56.11 -24.19 -50.47
CA LEU A 89 -55.19 -23.53 -51.40
C LEU A 89 -54.87 -24.45 -52.60
N GLU A 90 -55.27 -24.05 -53.82
CA GLU A 90 -54.66 -24.58 -55.05
C GLU A 90 -53.29 -23.93 -55.29
N GLN A 91 -52.36 -24.69 -55.86
CA GLN A 91 -51.02 -24.21 -56.20
C GLN A 91 -51.03 -23.36 -57.48
N GLY A 92 -50.55 -22.11 -57.40
CA GLY A 92 -50.45 -21.20 -58.55
C GLY A 92 -49.38 -20.11 -58.37
N PHE A 93 -48.24 -20.31 -59.05
CA PHE A 93 -47.15 -19.38 -59.40
C PHE A 93 -46.59 -18.37 -58.36
N GLY A 94 -45.27 -18.42 -58.14
CA GLY A 94 -44.46 -17.36 -57.52
C GLY A 94 -43.28 -16.96 -58.42
N GLY A 95 -42.99 -15.65 -58.53
CA GLY A 95 -41.88 -15.14 -59.34
C GLY A 95 -41.68 -13.61 -59.24
N CYS A 96 -40.48 -13.12 -59.56
CA CYS A 96 -40.10 -11.70 -59.48
C CYS A 96 -40.41 -10.93 -60.78
N MET A 97 -40.79 -9.65 -60.70
CA MET A 97 -40.87 -8.71 -61.85
C MET A 97 -39.80 -7.61 -61.75
N LYS A 98 -39.34 -7.09 -62.89
CA LYS A 98 -38.36 -5.98 -62.95
C LYS A 98 -38.57 -5.06 -64.17
N ASP A 99 -38.13 -3.81 -64.07
CA ASP A 99 -37.92 -2.85 -65.17
C ASP A 99 -39.17 -2.54 -66.04
N VAL A 100 -40.33 -2.36 -65.41
CA VAL A 100 -41.58 -1.90 -66.07
C VAL A 100 -41.41 -0.47 -66.61
N LYS A 101 -41.67 -0.26 -67.91
CA LYS A 101 -41.63 1.06 -68.57
C LYS A 101 -42.81 1.28 -69.50
N PHE A 102 -43.43 2.46 -69.40
CA PHE A 102 -44.51 2.92 -70.27
C PHE A 102 -43.97 3.87 -71.35
N THR A 103 -44.45 3.75 -72.59
CA THR A 103 -43.85 4.44 -73.75
C THR A 103 -44.49 5.78 -74.14
N ARG A 104 -45.67 6.15 -73.60
CA ARG A 104 -46.21 7.54 -73.54
C ARG A 104 -47.62 7.62 -72.93
N GLY A 105 -47.96 8.75 -72.30
CA GLY A 105 -49.33 9.21 -72.07
C GLY A 105 -49.85 9.09 -70.63
N ALA A 106 -50.13 10.25 -70.00
CA ALA A 106 -50.62 10.45 -68.63
C ALA A 106 -49.69 9.96 -67.48
N VAL A 107 -49.43 10.84 -66.52
CA VAL A 107 -48.66 10.52 -65.32
C VAL A 107 -49.54 9.73 -64.35
N VAL A 108 -49.36 8.40 -64.31
CA VAL A 108 -49.90 7.57 -63.25
C VAL A 108 -48.88 7.56 -62.10
N ASN A 109 -49.21 8.24 -61.01
CA ASN A 109 -48.30 8.44 -59.89
C ASN A 109 -48.30 7.21 -58.96
N LEU A 110 -47.44 6.23 -59.24
CA LEU A 110 -47.08 5.17 -58.29
C LEU A 110 -45.95 5.66 -57.40
N ALA A 111 -46.33 6.34 -56.31
CA ALA A 111 -45.41 6.72 -55.25
C ALA A 111 -44.80 5.49 -54.57
N SER A 112 -43.59 5.65 -54.00
CA SER A 112 -42.76 4.63 -53.33
C SER A 112 -42.20 3.52 -54.24
N VAL A 113 -41.06 3.84 -54.89
CA VAL A 113 -40.09 2.83 -55.32
C VAL A 113 -38.90 2.85 -54.35
N SER A 114 -38.60 1.70 -53.77
CA SER A 114 -37.34 1.35 -53.09
C SER A 114 -36.95 2.11 -51.80
N SER A 115 -37.29 1.51 -50.66
CA SER A 115 -36.38 1.49 -49.48
C SER A 115 -36.57 0.26 -48.57
N SER A 116 -37.76 -0.36 -48.58
CA SER A 116 -38.05 -1.57 -47.80
C SER A 116 -38.23 -2.81 -48.69
N ALA A 117 -37.10 -3.48 -49.00
CA ALA A 117 -37.12 -4.86 -49.47
C ALA A 117 -37.51 -5.79 -48.30
N VAL A 118 -38.81 -5.83 -47.98
CA VAL A 118 -39.34 -6.71 -46.92
C VAL A 118 -39.28 -8.15 -47.40
N ARG A 119 -38.45 -8.97 -46.75
CA ARG A 119 -38.46 -10.42 -46.95
C ARG A 119 -39.81 -10.97 -46.51
N VAL A 120 -40.44 -11.79 -47.35
CA VAL A 120 -41.49 -12.72 -46.92
C VAL A 120 -41.14 -14.08 -47.49
N ASN A 121 -41.24 -15.13 -46.66
CA ASN A 121 -40.85 -16.48 -47.03
C ASN A 121 -41.72 -17.00 -48.20
N LEU A 122 -41.11 -17.10 -49.38
CA LEU A 122 -40.84 -18.35 -50.10
C LEU A 122 -40.05 -17.97 -51.36
N ASP A 123 -38.76 -18.32 -51.37
CA ASP A 123 -37.78 -18.17 -52.46
C ASP A 123 -37.65 -16.76 -53.09
N GLY A 124 -37.14 -15.82 -52.29
CA GLY A 124 -36.64 -14.55 -52.79
C GLY A 124 -35.52 -14.72 -53.82
N CYS A 125 -35.53 -13.87 -54.86
CA CYS A 125 -34.65 -13.95 -56.03
C CYS A 125 -33.16 -14.23 -55.68
N LEU A 126 -32.59 -15.27 -56.31
CA LEU A 126 -31.20 -15.76 -56.13
C LEU A 126 -30.15 -14.64 -56.23
N SER A 127 -29.11 -14.74 -55.41
CA SER A 127 -27.94 -13.85 -55.54
C SER A 127 -27.10 -14.24 -56.76
N THR A 128 -26.40 -13.27 -57.34
CA THR A 128 -25.58 -13.45 -58.56
C THR A 128 -24.40 -14.41 -58.39
N GLY A 129 -24.07 -14.83 -57.15
CA GLY A 129 -23.05 -15.85 -56.86
C GLY A 129 -23.59 -17.29 -56.79
N SER A 130 -24.90 -17.50 -56.93
CA SER A 130 -25.54 -18.82 -56.80
C SER A 130 -26.16 -19.30 -58.12
N ALA A 131 -25.36 -20.03 -58.90
CA ALA A 131 -25.83 -20.80 -60.06
C ALA A 131 -26.54 -22.09 -59.62
N VAL A 132 -27.63 -21.96 -58.86
CA VAL A 132 -28.46 -23.07 -58.40
C VAL A 132 -29.73 -23.10 -59.23
N ASN A 133 -29.89 -24.15 -60.04
CA ASN A 133 -31.10 -24.32 -60.84
C ASN A 133 -32.28 -24.64 -59.92
N CYS A 134 -33.28 -23.76 -59.85
CA CYS A 134 -34.62 -24.12 -59.38
C CYS A 134 -35.26 -25.08 -60.41
N ARG A 135 -34.91 -26.37 -60.32
CA ARG A 135 -35.48 -27.41 -61.20
C ARG A 135 -36.82 -27.86 -60.65
N GLY A 136 -37.88 -27.63 -61.42
CA GLY A 136 -39.19 -28.23 -61.14
C GLY A 136 -39.09 -29.76 -61.18
N ASN A 137 -39.43 -30.41 -60.07
CA ASN A 137 -39.57 -31.86 -59.92
C ASN A 137 -38.31 -32.75 -60.11
N ASP A 138 -37.12 -32.18 -60.37
CA ASP A 138 -35.87 -32.96 -60.38
C ASP A 138 -35.39 -33.25 -58.95
N SER A 139 -35.94 -34.29 -58.34
CA SER A 139 -35.33 -34.88 -57.15
C SER A 139 -33.99 -35.52 -57.52
N ILE A 140 -32.88 -34.94 -57.05
CA ILE A 140 -31.53 -35.46 -57.31
C ILE A 140 -31.32 -36.81 -56.63
N LEU A 141 -30.69 -37.75 -57.32
CA LEU A 141 -30.38 -39.08 -56.79
C LEU A 141 -29.12 -39.00 -55.90
N VAL A 142 -29.32 -38.83 -54.60
CA VAL A 142 -28.24 -38.78 -53.59
C VAL A 142 -27.65 -40.16 -53.25
N TYR A 143 -28.43 -41.24 -53.38
CA TYR A 143 -27.98 -42.59 -53.04
C TYR A 143 -28.68 -43.67 -53.87
N ARG A 144 -27.95 -44.74 -54.20
CA ARG A 144 -28.51 -45.98 -54.76
C ARG A 144 -27.67 -47.18 -54.32
N GLY A 145 -28.21 -48.00 -53.44
CA GLY A 145 -27.53 -49.18 -52.90
C GLY A 145 -28.50 -50.12 -52.17
N LYS A 146 -27.95 -51.08 -51.43
CA LYS A 146 -28.71 -52.03 -50.60
C LYS A 146 -28.78 -51.67 -49.12
N GLU A 147 -28.03 -50.66 -48.69
CA GLU A 147 -27.97 -50.23 -47.30
C GLU A 147 -29.18 -49.33 -46.98
N GLN A 148 -29.58 -49.31 -45.71
CA GLN A 148 -30.76 -48.58 -45.25
C GLN A 148 -30.42 -47.20 -44.63
N SER A 149 -29.19 -46.72 -44.86
CA SER A 149 -28.66 -45.46 -44.34
C SER A 149 -27.64 -44.86 -45.30
N VAL A 150 -27.68 -43.54 -45.50
CA VAL A 150 -26.66 -42.77 -46.22
C VAL A 150 -26.33 -41.50 -45.47
N TYR A 151 -25.08 -41.04 -45.59
CA TYR A 151 -24.65 -39.73 -45.09
C TYR A 151 -24.47 -38.78 -46.28
N GLU A 152 -25.12 -37.61 -46.23
CA GLU A 152 -25.05 -36.58 -47.25
C GLU A 152 -24.17 -35.41 -46.78
N SER A 153 -23.38 -34.81 -47.67
CA SER A 153 -22.34 -33.84 -47.32
C SER A 153 -22.19 -32.73 -48.36
N GLY A 154 -21.89 -31.51 -47.93
CA GLY A 154 -21.86 -30.34 -48.83
C GLY A 154 -23.22 -29.65 -48.99
N LEU A 155 -24.21 -30.00 -48.16
CA LEU A 155 -25.45 -29.24 -47.99
C LEU A 155 -25.15 -27.82 -47.49
N GLN A 156 -25.95 -26.85 -47.92
CA GLN A 156 -25.88 -25.47 -47.42
C GLN A 156 -26.32 -25.41 -45.95
N PRO A 157 -25.68 -24.60 -45.10
CA PRO A 157 -26.11 -24.40 -43.71
C PRO A 157 -27.46 -23.69 -43.63
N PHE A 158 -28.16 -23.86 -42.50
CA PHE A 158 -29.49 -23.32 -42.18
C PHE A 158 -30.56 -23.44 -43.29
N THR A 159 -30.40 -24.43 -44.16
CA THR A 159 -31.23 -24.62 -45.37
C THR A 159 -32.14 -25.82 -45.18
N GLU A 160 -33.40 -25.70 -45.61
CA GLU A 160 -34.35 -26.80 -45.56
C GLU A 160 -34.23 -27.69 -46.80
N TYR A 161 -34.26 -28.99 -46.58
CA TYR A 161 -34.16 -30.03 -47.58
C TYR A 161 -35.32 -31.02 -47.44
N LEU A 162 -35.78 -31.52 -48.58
CA LEU A 162 -36.83 -32.51 -48.70
C LEU A 162 -36.23 -33.84 -49.15
N TYR A 163 -36.44 -34.90 -48.37
CA TYR A 163 -36.00 -36.25 -48.70
C TYR A 163 -37.19 -37.21 -48.80
N ARG A 164 -37.13 -38.12 -49.78
CA ARG A 164 -37.97 -39.31 -49.85
C ARG A 164 -37.11 -40.49 -50.26
N VAL A 165 -37.50 -41.70 -49.84
CA VAL A 165 -36.85 -42.94 -50.25
C VAL A 165 -37.79 -43.68 -51.20
N VAL A 166 -37.25 -44.24 -52.27
CA VAL A 166 -37.99 -45.11 -53.21
C VAL A 166 -37.40 -46.51 -53.14
N ALA A 167 -38.21 -47.48 -52.72
CA ALA A 167 -37.85 -48.89 -52.73
C ALA A 167 -38.40 -49.55 -54.00
N SER A 168 -37.57 -50.29 -54.73
CA SER A 168 -37.95 -50.96 -55.97
C SER A 168 -37.42 -52.40 -56.06
N ASN A 169 -38.22 -53.27 -56.65
CA ASN A 169 -37.86 -54.65 -57.00
C ASN A 169 -38.46 -55.00 -58.39
N GLU A 170 -38.32 -56.24 -58.84
CA GLU A 170 -38.82 -56.67 -60.16
C GLU A 170 -40.36 -56.59 -60.32
N GLY A 171 -41.11 -56.49 -59.22
CA GLY A 171 -42.57 -56.35 -59.22
C GLY A 171 -43.08 -54.91 -59.19
N GLY A 172 -42.21 -53.90 -58.99
CA GLY A 172 -42.61 -52.49 -58.97
C GLY A 172 -41.78 -51.61 -58.04
N SER A 173 -42.33 -50.44 -57.67
CA SER A 173 -41.70 -49.51 -56.74
C SER A 173 -42.70 -48.78 -55.86
N VAL A 174 -42.28 -48.42 -54.65
CA VAL A 174 -43.05 -47.62 -53.68
C VAL A 174 -42.18 -46.50 -53.13
N SER A 175 -42.74 -45.30 -52.98
CA SER A 175 -42.07 -44.13 -52.41
C SER A 175 -42.59 -43.82 -51.01
N SER A 176 -41.70 -43.40 -50.11
CA SER A 176 -42.11 -42.73 -48.87
C SER A 176 -42.80 -41.39 -49.18
N VAL A 177 -43.48 -40.84 -48.17
CA VAL A 177 -43.79 -39.41 -48.14
C VAL A 177 -42.49 -38.59 -48.16
N TRP A 178 -42.61 -37.32 -48.52
CA TRP A 178 -41.53 -36.36 -48.36
C TRP A 178 -41.37 -35.96 -46.88
N THR A 179 -40.14 -35.99 -46.38
CA THR A 179 -39.77 -35.57 -45.03
C THR A 179 -38.90 -34.32 -45.11
N HIS A 180 -39.23 -33.31 -44.31
CA HIS A 180 -38.47 -32.07 -44.19
C HIS A 180 -37.34 -32.23 -43.16
N VAL A 181 -36.16 -31.68 -43.45
CA VAL A 181 -35.06 -31.52 -42.49
C VAL A 181 -34.33 -30.21 -42.75
N ARG A 182 -33.89 -29.50 -41.71
CA ARG A 182 -33.05 -28.30 -41.85
C ARG A 182 -31.64 -28.57 -41.35
N THR A 183 -30.65 -28.16 -42.11
CA THR A 183 -29.24 -28.22 -41.70
C THR A 183 -28.96 -27.24 -40.56
N ARG A 184 -27.90 -27.50 -39.78
CA ARG A 184 -27.46 -26.57 -38.72
C ARG A 184 -26.94 -25.27 -39.31
N GLU A 185 -26.92 -24.25 -38.47
CA GLU A 185 -26.39 -22.92 -38.76
C GLU A 185 -24.88 -22.93 -39.02
N SER A 186 -24.37 -21.87 -39.65
CA SER A 186 -22.93 -21.62 -39.72
C SER A 186 -22.50 -20.54 -38.73
N VAL A 187 -21.21 -20.50 -38.43
CA VAL A 187 -20.57 -19.34 -37.79
C VAL A 187 -20.73 -18.12 -38.73
N PRO A 188 -20.98 -16.90 -38.22
CA PRO A 188 -20.97 -15.68 -39.05
C PRO A 188 -19.60 -15.49 -39.73
N GLN A 189 -19.56 -15.04 -40.99
CA GLN A 189 -18.28 -14.84 -41.70
C GLN A 189 -17.86 -13.39 -41.86
N ASN A 190 -18.82 -12.46 -41.98
CA ASN A 190 -18.55 -11.05 -42.29
C ASN A 190 -19.18 -10.13 -41.22
N VAL A 191 -18.57 -10.12 -40.03
CA VAL A 191 -18.99 -9.22 -38.94
C VAL A 191 -18.41 -7.83 -39.19
N PRO A 192 -19.24 -6.78 -39.34
CA PRO A 192 -18.76 -5.44 -39.64
C PRO A 192 -18.04 -4.84 -38.43
N THR A 193 -17.15 -3.90 -38.70
CA THR A 193 -16.65 -2.95 -37.69
C THR A 193 -17.80 -2.21 -37.02
N PRO A 194 -17.68 -1.80 -35.75
CA PRO A 194 -18.56 -0.80 -35.16
C PRO A 194 -18.69 0.42 -36.08
N SER A 195 -19.92 0.88 -36.31
CA SER A 195 -20.21 2.00 -37.22
C SER A 195 -20.02 3.36 -36.55
N ARG A 196 -20.20 3.42 -35.22
CA ARG A 196 -19.90 4.59 -34.39
C ARG A 196 -19.49 4.15 -32.98
N VAL A 197 -18.53 4.85 -32.40
CA VAL A 197 -18.18 4.78 -30.97
C VAL A 197 -18.12 6.21 -30.46
N HIS A 198 -18.65 6.48 -29.27
CA HIS A 198 -18.43 7.74 -28.57
C HIS A 198 -18.40 7.55 -27.06
N SER A 199 -17.69 8.41 -26.35
CA SER A 199 -17.57 8.38 -24.89
C SER A 199 -18.80 8.96 -24.20
N ILE A 200 -19.23 8.28 -23.13
CA ILE A 200 -20.24 8.78 -22.19
C ILE A 200 -19.54 9.50 -21.03
N ASN A 201 -18.46 8.88 -20.52
CA ASN A 201 -17.56 9.39 -19.49
C ASN A 201 -16.20 8.65 -19.59
N GLY A 202 -15.27 8.87 -18.67
CA GLY A 202 -13.95 8.22 -18.68
C GLY A 202 -13.97 6.69 -18.56
N TYR A 203 -15.06 6.12 -18.02
CA TYR A 203 -15.17 4.69 -17.71
C TYR A 203 -16.11 3.92 -18.65
N SER A 204 -16.77 4.60 -19.58
CA SER A 204 -17.78 3.99 -20.46
C SER A 204 -17.98 4.70 -21.81
N ILE A 205 -18.27 3.88 -22.82
CA ILE A 205 -18.55 4.31 -24.20
C ILE A 205 -19.87 3.69 -24.68
N GLU A 206 -20.59 4.39 -25.56
CA GLU A 206 -21.67 3.81 -26.36
C GLU A 206 -21.12 3.44 -27.75
N VAL A 207 -21.39 2.21 -28.15
CA VAL A 207 -21.01 1.61 -29.43
C VAL A 207 -22.28 1.35 -30.24
N THR A 208 -22.26 1.68 -31.52
CA THR A 208 -23.33 1.41 -32.49
C THR A 208 -22.74 0.60 -33.65
N TRP A 209 -23.48 -0.39 -34.18
CA TRP A 209 -23.01 -1.24 -35.27
C TRP A 209 -24.12 -1.62 -36.25
N ASP A 210 -23.74 -1.97 -37.47
CA ASP A 210 -24.66 -2.49 -38.48
C ASP A 210 -24.88 -4.00 -38.30
N LYS A 211 -26.06 -4.49 -38.70
CA LYS A 211 -26.37 -5.92 -38.67
C LYS A 211 -25.47 -6.68 -39.65
N PRO A 212 -24.77 -7.76 -39.23
CA PRO A 212 -23.87 -8.51 -40.11
C PRO A 212 -24.56 -9.03 -41.40
N ALA A 213 -23.91 -8.80 -42.53
CA ALA A 213 -24.40 -9.24 -43.84
C ALA A 213 -24.00 -10.70 -44.13
N GLY A 214 -24.89 -11.45 -44.79
CA GLY A 214 -24.60 -12.83 -45.20
C GLY A 214 -24.55 -13.86 -44.06
N VAL A 215 -25.20 -13.61 -42.92
CA VAL A 215 -25.36 -14.61 -41.85
C VAL A 215 -26.28 -15.75 -42.30
N ILE A 216 -25.83 -17.00 -42.11
CA ILE A 216 -26.57 -18.22 -42.46
C ILE A 216 -26.96 -18.95 -41.16
N GLY A 217 -27.94 -18.40 -40.46
CA GLY A 217 -28.41 -18.83 -39.14
C GLY A 217 -29.17 -17.71 -38.42
N VAL A 218 -29.38 -17.88 -37.12
CA VAL A 218 -29.96 -16.87 -36.22
C VAL A 218 -28.84 -16.30 -35.35
N ILE A 219 -28.77 -14.97 -35.25
CA ILE A 219 -27.84 -14.33 -34.31
C ILE A 219 -28.46 -14.46 -32.91
N GLU A 220 -27.72 -15.09 -32.00
CA GLU A 220 -28.12 -15.33 -30.61
C GLU A 220 -27.70 -14.18 -29.69
N LYS A 221 -26.50 -13.61 -29.93
CA LYS A 221 -25.99 -12.44 -29.21
C LYS A 221 -24.91 -11.70 -30.00
N TYR A 222 -24.71 -10.44 -29.63
CA TYR A 222 -23.50 -9.69 -29.92
C TYR A 222 -22.60 -9.62 -28.67
N ILE A 223 -21.30 -9.45 -28.86
CA ILE A 223 -20.34 -9.17 -27.78
C ILE A 223 -19.45 -8.01 -28.22
N LEU A 224 -19.50 -6.91 -27.48
CA LEU A 224 -18.56 -5.79 -27.63
C LEU A 224 -17.29 -6.12 -26.85
N LYS A 225 -16.13 -5.75 -27.39
CA LYS A 225 -14.83 -5.89 -26.72
C LYS A 225 -14.00 -4.62 -26.92
N ALA A 226 -13.28 -4.21 -25.88
CA ALA A 226 -12.26 -3.16 -26.00
C ALA A 226 -10.88 -3.72 -25.66
N TYR A 227 -9.90 -3.41 -26.52
CA TYR A 227 -8.49 -3.71 -26.35
C TYR A 227 -7.75 -2.39 -26.15
N GLU A 228 -6.88 -2.32 -25.15
CA GLU A 228 -6.02 -1.16 -24.91
C GLU A 228 -4.90 -1.13 -25.96
N GLU A 229 -4.64 0.04 -26.57
CA GLU A 229 -3.75 0.15 -27.74
C GLU A 229 -2.28 -0.28 -27.44
N ASP A 230 -1.79 0.03 -26.23
CA ASP A 230 -0.48 -0.39 -25.71
C ASP A 230 -0.55 -1.66 -24.84
N GLY A 231 -1.71 -2.32 -24.77
CA GLY A 231 -1.99 -3.42 -23.85
C GLY A 231 -1.62 -4.82 -24.38
N PRO A 232 -1.86 -5.88 -23.58
CA PRO A 232 -1.87 -7.24 -24.09
C PRO A 232 -3.01 -7.44 -25.11
N ASN A 233 -2.87 -8.40 -26.03
CA ASN A 233 -3.92 -8.82 -26.99
C ASN A 233 -5.07 -9.61 -26.30
N VAL A 234 -5.63 -9.04 -25.24
CA VAL A 234 -6.72 -9.57 -24.41
C VAL A 234 -7.67 -8.39 -24.15
N PRO A 235 -8.99 -8.55 -24.30
CA PRO A 235 -9.90 -7.44 -24.08
C PRO A 235 -9.92 -7.08 -22.59
N ILE A 236 -9.77 -5.79 -22.27
CA ILE A 236 -9.80 -5.28 -20.89
C ILE A 236 -11.20 -5.39 -20.27
N THR A 237 -12.22 -5.26 -21.12
CA THR A 237 -13.64 -5.39 -20.79
C THR A 237 -14.42 -5.88 -22.01
N SER A 238 -15.55 -6.53 -21.76
CA SER A 238 -16.49 -6.97 -22.77
C SER A 238 -17.93 -6.87 -22.28
N ALA A 239 -18.88 -6.65 -23.19
CA ALA A 239 -20.30 -6.59 -22.89
C ALA A 239 -21.08 -7.52 -23.82
N GLU A 240 -21.81 -8.48 -23.26
CA GLU A 240 -22.70 -9.37 -24.02
C GLU A 240 -24.10 -8.78 -24.15
N LEU A 241 -24.67 -8.89 -25.34
CA LEU A 241 -25.94 -8.28 -25.73
C LEU A 241 -26.83 -9.34 -26.37
N ALA A 242 -27.75 -9.89 -25.58
CA ALA A 242 -28.66 -10.96 -26.00
C ALA A 242 -29.87 -10.45 -26.83
N ASP A 243 -30.24 -9.17 -26.71
CA ASP A 243 -31.26 -8.59 -27.58
C ASP A 243 -30.65 -8.25 -28.96
N THR A 244 -30.87 -9.14 -29.91
CA THR A 244 -30.31 -9.00 -31.28
C THR A 244 -31.11 -8.06 -32.18
N SER A 245 -32.15 -7.41 -31.64
CA SER A 245 -32.81 -6.24 -32.25
C SER A 245 -32.09 -4.93 -31.92
N MET A 246 -31.35 -4.87 -30.80
CA MET A 246 -30.51 -3.73 -30.46
C MET A 246 -29.24 -3.70 -31.31
N LEU A 247 -29.01 -2.54 -31.93
CA LEU A 247 -27.80 -2.22 -32.73
C LEU A 247 -26.93 -1.14 -32.07
N THR A 248 -27.19 -0.87 -30.78
CA THR A 248 -26.42 0.02 -29.92
C THR A 248 -26.27 -0.62 -28.55
N GLY A 249 -25.16 -0.34 -27.86
CA GLY A 249 -24.84 -0.94 -26.56
C GLY A 249 -23.71 -0.22 -25.84
N THR A 250 -23.76 -0.25 -24.52
CA THR A 250 -22.77 0.42 -23.66
C THR A 250 -21.69 -0.57 -23.22
N LEU A 251 -20.43 -0.16 -23.33
CA LEU A 251 -19.29 -0.88 -22.78
C LEU A 251 -18.75 -0.10 -21.58
N THR A 252 -18.64 -0.76 -20.42
CA THR A 252 -18.27 -0.17 -19.12
C THR A 252 -17.01 -0.83 -18.55
N GLY A 253 -16.37 -0.18 -17.58
CA GLY A 253 -15.15 -0.69 -16.95
C GLY A 253 -13.88 -0.36 -17.75
N LEU A 254 -13.91 0.72 -18.52
CA LEU A 254 -12.73 1.29 -19.17
C LEU A 254 -11.94 2.16 -18.19
N HIS A 255 -10.67 2.42 -18.50
CA HIS A 255 -9.85 3.38 -17.77
C HIS A 255 -9.97 4.79 -18.38
N PRO A 256 -10.08 5.86 -17.58
CA PRO A 256 -10.08 7.24 -18.07
C PRO A 256 -8.75 7.64 -18.70
N PHE A 257 -8.80 8.52 -19.70
CA PHE A 257 -7.64 9.03 -20.43
C PHE A 257 -6.78 7.95 -21.13
N THR A 258 -7.43 6.91 -21.66
CA THR A 258 -6.79 5.75 -22.32
C THR A 258 -7.33 5.56 -23.75
N ASN A 259 -6.47 5.10 -24.66
CA ASN A 259 -6.84 4.72 -26.03
C ASN A 259 -7.30 3.26 -26.11
N TYR A 260 -8.45 3.04 -26.75
CA TYR A 260 -9.06 1.73 -26.96
C TYR A 260 -9.39 1.47 -28.42
N ALA A 261 -9.08 0.25 -28.87
CA ALA A 261 -9.57 -0.33 -30.10
C ALA A 261 -10.81 -1.21 -29.80
N VAL A 262 -11.96 -0.86 -30.35
CA VAL A 262 -13.25 -1.52 -30.07
C VAL A 262 -13.67 -2.43 -31.23
N THR A 263 -13.99 -3.68 -30.93
CA THR A 263 -14.47 -4.67 -31.92
C THR A 263 -15.90 -5.14 -31.61
N LEU A 264 -16.55 -5.70 -32.63
CA LEU A 264 -17.83 -6.38 -32.52
C LEU A 264 -17.64 -7.87 -32.77
N THR A 265 -18.18 -8.72 -31.89
CA THR A 265 -18.34 -10.15 -32.13
C THR A 265 -19.82 -10.47 -32.33
N ALA A 266 -20.17 -11.32 -33.29
CA ALA A 266 -21.52 -11.85 -33.47
C ALA A 266 -21.51 -13.38 -33.35
N CYS A 267 -22.51 -13.94 -32.67
CA CYS A 267 -22.61 -15.37 -32.39
C CYS A 267 -23.91 -15.98 -32.95
N THR A 268 -23.81 -17.15 -33.57
CA THR A 268 -24.91 -18.08 -33.85
C THR A 268 -24.77 -19.30 -32.94
N LEU A 269 -25.73 -20.24 -32.96
CA LEU A 269 -25.61 -21.51 -32.24
C LEU A 269 -24.43 -22.38 -32.71
N ALA A 270 -23.83 -22.07 -33.87
CA ALA A 270 -22.66 -22.76 -34.39
C ALA A 270 -21.31 -22.17 -33.93
N GLY A 271 -21.30 -20.92 -33.42
CA GLY A 271 -20.09 -20.25 -32.95
C GLY A 271 -20.10 -18.74 -33.19
N CYS A 272 -18.99 -18.09 -32.84
CA CYS A 272 -18.82 -16.64 -32.89
C CYS A 272 -17.68 -16.21 -33.82
N THR A 273 -17.84 -15.04 -34.45
CA THR A 273 -16.78 -14.36 -35.23
C THR A 273 -16.68 -12.90 -34.80
N GLU A 274 -15.45 -12.39 -34.76
CA GLU A 274 -15.11 -11.01 -34.41
C GLU A 274 -14.82 -10.17 -35.66
N SER A 275 -15.05 -8.87 -35.60
CA SER A 275 -14.85 -7.94 -36.71
C SER A 275 -13.36 -7.83 -37.06
N LEU A 276 -13.05 -7.87 -38.37
CA LEU A 276 -11.67 -7.89 -38.87
C LEU A 276 -10.85 -6.65 -38.52
N HIS A 277 -11.53 -5.51 -38.35
CA HIS A 277 -10.92 -4.27 -37.88
C HIS A 277 -11.65 -3.78 -36.62
N ALA A 278 -11.00 -2.88 -35.90
CA ALA A 278 -11.54 -2.18 -34.74
C ALA A 278 -11.87 -0.72 -35.10
N LEU A 279 -12.69 -0.07 -34.28
CA LEU A 279 -12.84 1.39 -34.28
C LEU A 279 -12.17 1.97 -33.03
N ASN A 280 -11.24 2.91 -33.22
CA ASN A 280 -10.45 3.48 -32.14
C ASN A 280 -11.18 4.65 -31.46
N ILE A 281 -11.03 4.77 -30.14
CA ILE A 281 -11.58 5.85 -29.31
C ILE A 281 -10.62 6.16 -28.14
N SER A 282 -10.57 7.41 -27.70
CA SER A 282 -9.92 7.78 -26.43
C SER A 282 -10.98 8.12 -25.39
N THR A 283 -10.88 7.58 -24.19
CA THR A 283 -11.74 7.98 -23.07
C THR A 283 -11.34 9.38 -22.58
N PRO A 284 -12.30 10.23 -22.14
CA PRO A 284 -11.98 11.54 -21.58
C PRO A 284 -11.24 11.41 -20.25
N GLN A 285 -10.65 12.53 -19.80
CA GLN A 285 -10.09 12.64 -18.44
C GLN A 285 -11.21 12.65 -17.41
N GLU A 286 -10.91 12.17 -16.21
CA GLU A 286 -11.78 12.22 -15.03
C GLU A 286 -11.02 12.86 -13.86
N ALA A 287 -11.68 13.05 -12.72
CA ALA A 287 -10.98 13.48 -11.52
C ALA A 287 -9.93 12.42 -11.11
N PRO A 288 -8.76 12.81 -10.55
CA PRO A 288 -7.80 11.84 -10.03
C PRO A 288 -8.41 10.96 -8.94
N GLU A 289 -7.94 9.73 -8.82
CA GLU A 289 -8.23 8.83 -7.71
C GLU A 289 -6.96 8.54 -6.91
N ASP A 290 -7.11 7.91 -5.73
CA ASP A 290 -6.01 7.52 -4.84
C ASP A 290 -4.97 8.62 -4.54
N VAL A 291 -5.44 9.87 -4.35
CA VAL A 291 -4.59 10.98 -3.92
C VAL A 291 -4.03 10.68 -2.53
N GLN A 292 -2.72 10.46 -2.43
CA GLN A 292 -2.07 10.11 -1.17
C GLN A 292 -1.99 11.32 -0.22
N SER A 293 -2.04 11.07 1.09
CA SER A 293 -1.77 12.11 2.09
C SER A 293 -0.37 12.70 1.92
N PRO A 294 -0.18 14.01 2.14
CA PRO A 294 1.13 14.63 2.10
C PRO A 294 1.97 14.16 3.31
N THR A 295 3.27 14.02 3.11
CA THR A 295 4.26 13.66 4.13
C THR A 295 5.11 14.87 4.48
N ALA A 296 5.82 14.85 5.61
CA ALA A 296 6.77 15.90 5.97
C ALA A 296 8.01 15.38 6.67
N ILE A 297 9.11 16.14 6.54
CA ILE A 297 10.21 16.11 7.51
C ILE A 297 9.99 17.26 8.48
N SER A 298 9.90 16.94 9.78
CA SER A 298 9.58 17.89 10.83
C SER A 298 10.83 18.61 11.36
N PHE A 299 10.74 19.94 11.48
CA PHE A 299 11.69 20.79 12.19
C PHE A 299 10.96 21.56 13.30
N PRO A 300 11.66 22.21 14.25
CA PRO A 300 11.00 22.86 15.39
C PRO A 300 10.03 23.97 15.01
N THR A 301 10.34 24.76 13.97
CA THR A 301 9.56 25.93 13.56
C THR A 301 9.03 25.88 12.13
N PHE A 302 9.24 24.75 11.44
CA PHE A 302 8.78 24.58 10.06
C PHE A 302 8.60 23.10 9.70
N LEU A 303 7.80 22.82 8.67
CA LEU A 303 7.62 21.50 8.08
C LEU A 303 8.04 21.53 6.61
N LEU A 304 8.92 20.59 6.21
CA LEU A 304 9.27 20.37 4.81
C LEU A 304 8.30 19.32 4.25
N MET A 305 7.22 19.79 3.62
CA MET A 305 6.15 18.98 3.05
C MET A 305 6.56 18.39 1.70
N SER A 306 6.11 17.17 1.42
CA SER A 306 6.28 16.48 0.15
C SER A 306 5.14 15.52 -0.16
N TRP A 307 4.79 15.37 -1.43
CA TRP A 307 3.77 14.43 -1.90
C TRP A 307 4.15 13.82 -3.25
N SER A 308 3.64 12.61 -3.52
CA SER A 308 3.71 11.99 -4.85
C SER A 308 2.49 12.38 -5.69
N PRO A 309 2.54 12.20 -7.02
CA PRO A 309 1.34 12.18 -7.83
C PRO A 309 0.32 11.12 -7.35
N PRO A 310 -0.96 11.27 -7.70
CA PRO A 310 -1.99 10.26 -7.44
C PRO A 310 -1.65 8.94 -8.17
N LYS A 311 -2.05 7.80 -7.60
CA LYS A 311 -1.74 6.48 -8.21
C LYS A 311 -2.57 6.23 -9.47
N THR A 312 -3.78 6.75 -9.50
CA THR A 312 -4.77 6.67 -10.58
C THR A 312 -5.07 8.10 -11.04
N PRO A 313 -4.16 8.74 -11.81
CA PRO A 313 -4.27 10.17 -12.11
C PRO A 313 -5.44 10.52 -13.03
N ASN A 314 -5.99 9.54 -13.77
CA ASN A 314 -7.16 9.65 -14.65
C ASN A 314 -7.11 10.80 -15.68
N GLY A 315 -5.90 11.28 -15.98
CA GLY A 315 -5.65 12.47 -16.78
C GLY A 315 -4.30 13.11 -16.48
N ILE A 316 -4.12 14.34 -16.96
CA ILE A 316 -2.93 15.15 -16.70
C ILE A 316 -3.19 15.99 -15.44
N ILE A 317 -2.35 15.85 -14.42
CA ILE A 317 -2.46 16.68 -13.21
C ILE A 317 -2.06 18.12 -13.56
N THR A 318 -2.99 19.05 -13.36
CA THR A 318 -2.85 20.47 -13.68
C THR A 318 -2.43 21.30 -12.46
N GLN A 319 -2.90 20.91 -11.28
CA GLN A 319 -2.69 21.65 -10.03
C GLN A 319 -2.76 20.73 -8.80
N TYR A 320 -1.93 21.03 -7.81
CA TYR A 320 -2.10 20.64 -6.42
C TYR A 320 -2.47 21.86 -5.56
N THR A 321 -3.32 21.62 -4.56
CA THR A 321 -3.60 22.57 -3.48
C THR A 321 -3.33 21.91 -2.14
N LEU A 322 -2.45 22.49 -1.33
CA LEU A 322 -2.20 22.01 0.04
C LEU A 322 -2.98 22.90 1.02
N TYR A 323 -3.73 22.28 1.92
CA TYR A 323 -4.42 22.95 3.02
C TYR A 323 -3.74 22.61 4.35
N MET A 324 -3.65 23.60 5.24
CA MET A 324 -3.27 23.46 6.63
C MET A 324 -4.40 23.99 7.52
N ASN A 325 -4.87 23.16 8.46
CA ASN A 325 -5.98 23.48 9.37
C ASN A 325 -7.24 24.00 8.64
N GLY A 326 -7.48 23.53 7.41
CA GLY A 326 -8.61 23.93 6.55
C GLY A 326 -8.36 25.16 5.66
N VAL A 327 -7.25 25.86 5.82
CA VAL A 327 -6.87 27.04 5.00
C VAL A 327 -5.89 26.62 3.91
N PRO A 328 -6.08 26.97 2.62
CA PRO A 328 -5.11 26.68 1.58
C PRO A 328 -3.84 27.51 1.75
N ILE A 329 -2.68 26.85 1.72
CA ILE A 329 -1.35 27.45 1.93
C ILE A 329 -0.42 27.33 0.71
N TYR A 330 -0.74 26.45 -0.24
CA TYR A 330 0.00 26.29 -1.49
C TYR A 330 -0.96 26.00 -2.64
N PHE A 331 -0.66 26.58 -3.80
CA PHE A 331 -1.30 26.31 -5.09
C PHE A 331 -0.22 26.20 -6.18
N GLY A 332 -0.20 25.11 -6.94
CA GLY A 332 0.72 24.96 -8.07
C GLY A 332 0.98 23.50 -8.44
N ASN A 333 1.85 23.25 -9.42
CA ASN A 333 2.18 21.90 -9.90
C ASN A 333 3.44 21.28 -9.23
N GLY A 334 3.95 21.92 -8.16
CA GLY A 334 5.08 21.40 -7.40
C GLY A 334 4.66 20.27 -6.45
N THR A 335 5.61 19.39 -6.13
CA THR A 335 5.43 18.23 -5.24
C THR A 335 6.07 18.42 -3.85
N LYS A 336 6.57 19.63 -3.56
CA LYS A 336 7.25 19.99 -2.30
C LYS A 336 6.91 21.42 -1.90
N TYR A 337 6.78 21.67 -0.60
CA TYR A 337 6.50 22.99 -0.04
C TYR A 337 7.09 23.13 1.37
N VAL A 338 7.46 24.34 1.78
CA VAL A 338 7.99 24.61 3.13
C VAL A 338 7.00 25.47 3.90
N VAL A 339 6.40 24.89 4.95
CA VAL A 339 5.50 25.60 5.86
C VAL A 339 6.34 26.18 6.99
N LYS A 340 6.43 27.50 7.09
CA LYS A 340 7.26 28.21 8.08
C LYS A 340 6.44 28.82 9.21
N ASP A 341 7.14 29.42 10.16
CA ASP A 341 6.58 30.25 11.24
C ASP A 341 5.58 29.48 12.12
N LEU A 342 5.86 28.19 12.33
CA LEU A 342 5.12 27.28 13.19
C LEU A 342 5.71 27.29 14.60
N ALA A 343 4.88 27.02 15.60
CA ALA A 343 5.32 26.84 16.98
C ALA A 343 5.82 25.41 17.23
N VAL A 344 6.65 25.24 18.27
CA VAL A 344 7.38 24.00 18.58
C VAL A 344 6.45 22.92 19.13
N PHE A 345 6.63 21.68 18.65
CA PHE A 345 5.79 20.53 18.97
C PHE A 345 4.27 20.75 18.84
N MET A 346 3.83 21.52 17.85
CA MET A 346 2.41 21.81 17.61
C MET A 346 1.81 20.90 16.52
N PRO A 347 0.59 20.37 16.73
CA PRO A 347 -0.14 19.60 15.73
C PRO A 347 -0.75 20.52 14.66
N HIS A 348 -0.53 20.16 13.40
CA HIS A 348 -1.18 20.78 12.25
C HIS A 348 -1.81 19.69 11.36
N GLN A 349 -3.06 19.91 10.96
CA GLN A 349 -3.79 19.00 10.08
C GLN A 349 -3.62 19.42 8.63
N PHE A 350 -3.14 18.51 7.78
CA PHE A 350 -2.93 18.71 6.36
C PHE A 350 -3.91 17.91 5.51
N LEU A 351 -4.23 18.47 4.34
CA LEU A 351 -5.04 17.87 3.30
C LEU A 351 -4.45 18.29 1.95
N LEU A 352 -4.28 17.35 1.02
CA LEU A 352 -3.82 17.63 -0.33
C LEU A 352 -4.96 17.42 -1.32
N THR A 353 -5.17 18.35 -2.23
CA THR A 353 -6.07 18.21 -3.37
C THR A 353 -5.24 18.12 -4.65
N ALA A 354 -5.58 17.20 -5.55
CA ALA A 354 -5.00 17.11 -6.89
C ALA A 354 -6.12 17.24 -7.94
N CYS A 355 -5.86 17.96 -9.03
CA CYS A 355 -6.84 18.25 -10.07
C CYS A 355 -6.36 17.87 -11.47
N THR A 356 -7.26 17.34 -12.29
CA THR A 356 -7.16 17.27 -13.76
C THR A 356 -7.96 18.42 -14.39
N LEU A 357 -8.14 18.41 -15.71
CA LEU A 357 -9.09 19.31 -16.39
C LEU A 357 -10.56 18.94 -16.13
N ALA A 358 -10.85 17.73 -15.66
CA ALA A 358 -12.22 17.23 -15.45
C ALA A 358 -12.71 17.41 -14.00
N GLY A 359 -11.82 17.31 -13.01
CA GLY A 359 -12.19 17.47 -11.61
C GLY A 359 -11.02 17.40 -10.64
N CYS A 360 -11.34 17.51 -9.35
CA CYS A 360 -10.37 17.52 -8.26
C CYS A 360 -10.75 16.50 -7.18
N THR A 361 -9.74 15.83 -6.61
CA THR A 361 -9.92 14.87 -5.53
C THR A 361 -9.01 15.20 -4.36
N ASN A 362 -9.53 14.98 -3.16
CA ASN A 362 -8.83 15.22 -1.90
C ASN A 362 -8.19 13.93 -1.38
N SER A 363 -7.03 14.05 -0.76
CA SER A 363 -6.42 13.00 0.05
C SER A 363 -7.24 12.74 1.32
N SER A 364 -6.85 11.72 2.08
CA SER A 364 -7.15 11.67 3.50
C SER A 364 -6.55 12.88 4.24
N ARG A 365 -7.11 13.23 5.40
CA ARG A 365 -6.50 14.22 6.31
C ARG A 365 -5.42 13.54 7.15
N VAL A 366 -4.29 14.20 7.32
CA VAL A 366 -3.18 13.73 8.17
C VAL A 366 -2.84 14.81 9.21
N THR A 367 -2.55 14.41 10.45
CA THR A 367 -2.06 15.34 11.48
C THR A 367 -0.56 15.13 11.64
N LEU A 368 0.22 16.19 11.46
CA LEU A 368 1.68 16.19 11.57
C LEU A 368 2.10 17.18 12.65
N PHE A 369 3.19 16.89 13.35
CA PHE A 369 3.73 17.74 14.42
C PHE A 369 5.04 18.37 13.95
N THR A 370 5.31 19.62 14.35
CA THR A 370 6.67 20.16 14.34
C THR A 370 7.56 19.37 15.29
N ALA A 371 8.88 19.42 15.07
CA ALA A 371 9.81 18.68 15.91
C ALA A 371 9.82 19.23 17.35
N GLN A 372 10.16 18.36 18.30
CA GLN A 372 10.37 18.74 19.70
C GLN A 372 11.71 19.48 19.86
N LEU A 373 11.80 20.32 20.88
CA LEU A 373 13.07 20.84 21.41
C LEU A 373 13.23 20.39 22.86
N PRO A 374 14.45 20.43 23.43
CA PRO A 374 14.60 20.35 24.88
C PRO A 374 13.78 21.45 25.59
N PRO A 375 13.45 21.27 26.89
CA PRO A 375 12.75 22.30 27.67
C PRO A 375 13.53 23.62 27.66
N SER A 376 12.87 24.78 27.57
CA SER A 376 13.56 26.08 27.42
C SER A 376 14.46 26.40 28.63
N HIS A 377 14.02 26.02 29.83
CA HIS A 377 14.71 26.25 31.09
C HIS A 377 14.43 25.11 32.06
N VAL A 378 15.38 24.80 32.94
CA VAL A 378 15.21 23.84 34.04
C VAL A 378 15.73 24.50 35.30
N ASP A 379 14.84 24.72 36.27
CA ASP A 379 15.20 25.32 37.55
C ASP A 379 16.20 24.42 38.31
N ALA A 380 17.13 25.03 39.04
CA ALA A 380 18.07 24.29 39.87
C ALA A 380 17.32 23.55 41.01
N PRO A 381 17.66 22.29 41.30
CA PRO A 381 16.91 21.48 42.26
C PRO A 381 17.09 22.02 43.69
N VAL A 382 16.02 22.00 44.48
CA VAL A 382 16.07 22.34 45.90
C VAL A 382 16.69 21.16 46.67
N LEU A 383 17.70 21.45 47.48
CA LEU A 383 18.45 20.46 48.24
C LEU A 383 18.14 20.61 49.73
N THR A 384 17.78 19.50 50.38
CA THR A 384 17.62 19.40 51.84
C THR A 384 18.58 18.36 52.38
N VAL A 385 19.56 18.79 53.17
CA VAL A 385 20.45 17.87 53.88
C VAL A 385 19.65 17.23 55.02
N LEU A 386 19.60 15.90 55.06
CA LEU A 386 18.83 15.17 56.09
C LEU A 386 19.76 14.62 57.19
N ASP A 387 20.93 14.11 56.82
CA ASP A 387 21.92 13.54 57.72
C ASP A 387 23.34 13.60 57.09
N PRO A 388 24.42 13.18 57.78
CA PRO A 388 25.80 13.23 57.27
C PRO A 388 26.07 12.49 55.96
N ARG A 389 25.18 11.58 55.51
CA ARG A 389 25.35 10.76 54.30
C ARG A 389 24.13 10.75 53.37
N THR A 390 23.11 11.59 53.62
CA THR A 390 21.93 11.70 52.74
C THR A 390 21.51 13.15 52.44
N ILE A 391 21.10 13.38 51.19
CA ILE A 391 20.53 14.64 50.70
C ILE A 391 19.24 14.32 49.95
N TYR A 392 18.15 14.96 50.34
CA TYR A 392 16.89 14.93 49.63
C TYR A 392 16.86 16.04 48.58
N VAL A 393 16.48 15.68 47.35
CA VAL A 393 16.48 16.54 46.17
C VAL A 393 15.05 16.67 45.69
N GLN A 394 14.58 17.90 45.48
CA GLN A 394 13.26 18.19 44.93
C GLN A 394 13.36 19.17 43.77
N TRP A 395 12.50 19.03 42.78
CA TRP A 395 12.43 19.93 41.63
C TRP A 395 11.00 20.19 41.18
N LYS A 396 10.85 21.00 40.15
CA LYS A 396 9.58 21.31 39.51
C LYS A 396 9.66 20.93 38.04
N GLU A 397 8.50 20.70 37.44
CA GLU A 397 8.40 20.51 36.00
C GLU A 397 8.77 21.82 35.26
N PRO A 398 9.56 21.75 34.17
CA PRO A 398 9.82 22.91 33.32
C PRO A 398 8.55 23.57 32.82
N VAL A 399 8.45 24.90 32.94
CA VAL A 399 7.27 25.66 32.48
C VAL A 399 7.10 25.59 30.96
N GLU A 400 8.20 25.59 30.22
CA GLU A 400 8.23 25.46 28.76
C GLU A 400 8.95 24.16 28.38
N VAL A 401 8.18 23.06 28.24
CA VAL A 401 8.72 21.73 27.94
C VAL A 401 9.17 21.59 26.47
N ASN A 402 8.54 22.32 25.53
CA ASN A 402 8.79 22.24 24.08
C ASN A 402 8.65 20.84 23.44
N GLY A 403 7.90 19.94 24.09
CA GLY A 403 7.74 18.55 23.68
C GLY A 403 6.90 17.75 24.67
N ILE A 404 7.02 16.43 24.60
CA ILE A 404 6.59 15.53 25.67
C ILE A 404 7.81 15.26 26.55
N LEU A 405 7.66 15.45 27.85
CA LEU A 405 8.70 15.15 28.83
C LEU A 405 8.93 13.61 28.87
N ASP A 406 10.16 13.18 28.62
CA ASP A 406 10.57 11.79 28.48
C ASP A 406 11.26 11.24 29.74
N ARG A 407 12.12 12.04 30.37
CA ARG A 407 12.88 11.64 31.58
C ARG A 407 13.49 12.82 32.35
N TYR A 408 13.85 12.55 33.59
CA TYR A 408 14.77 13.37 34.38
C TYR A 408 16.09 12.65 34.65
N ILE A 409 17.19 13.42 34.73
CA ILE A 409 18.54 12.93 35.04
C ILE A 409 19.14 13.82 36.14
N ILE A 410 19.72 13.22 37.19
CA ILE A 410 20.47 13.97 38.22
C ILE A 410 21.96 13.66 38.08
N TYR A 411 22.75 14.73 38.01
CA TYR A 411 24.21 14.71 38.02
C TYR A 411 24.73 15.22 39.35
N ILE A 412 25.76 14.57 39.89
CA ILE A 412 26.46 14.98 41.11
C ILE A 412 27.98 15.11 40.87
N ALA A 413 28.59 16.12 41.49
CA ALA A 413 30.03 16.31 41.54
C ALA A 413 30.48 16.65 42.98
N ASN A 414 31.71 16.27 43.34
CA ASN A 414 32.31 16.54 44.65
C ASN A 414 33.72 17.13 44.52
N ASN A 415 34.26 17.62 45.65
CA ASN A 415 35.56 18.27 45.67
C ASN A 415 36.76 17.31 45.48
N GLU A 416 36.59 16.00 45.66
CA GLU A 416 37.66 15.00 45.45
C GLU A 416 38.27 15.05 44.04
N GLN A 417 37.50 15.53 43.06
CA GLN A 417 37.94 15.70 41.67
C GLN A 417 37.84 17.17 41.23
N ASN A 418 37.97 18.12 42.16
CA ASN A 418 37.85 19.57 41.95
C ASN A 418 36.55 19.95 41.19
N PHE A 419 35.45 19.22 41.43
CA PHE A 419 34.17 19.37 40.73
C PHE A 419 34.22 19.22 39.18
N THR A 420 35.30 18.66 38.63
CA THR A 420 35.48 18.51 37.17
C THR A 420 34.71 17.33 36.59
N LYS A 421 34.40 16.30 37.39
CA LYS A 421 33.67 15.10 36.98
C LYS A 421 32.26 15.09 37.54
N TRP A 422 31.29 14.92 36.65
CA TRP A 422 29.87 14.76 36.97
C TRP A 422 29.45 13.31 36.77
N ASN A 423 28.94 12.67 37.82
CA ASN A 423 28.42 11.31 37.78
C ASN A 423 26.88 11.35 37.69
N VAL A 424 26.28 10.50 36.86
CA VAL A 424 24.82 10.32 36.83
C VAL A 424 24.42 9.40 37.99
N ILE A 425 23.49 9.84 38.82
CA ILE A 425 22.98 9.09 39.99
C ILE A 425 21.47 8.82 39.94
N TYR A 426 20.76 9.52 39.05
CA TYR A 426 19.35 9.28 38.73
C TYR A 426 19.17 9.45 37.22
N ASN A 427 18.42 8.57 36.58
CA ASN A 427 18.04 8.64 35.18
C ASN A 427 16.77 7.81 35.00
N SER A 428 15.61 8.44 35.08
CA SER A 428 14.31 7.75 35.08
C SER A 428 13.35 8.39 34.09
N THR A 429 12.67 7.53 33.33
CA THR A 429 11.50 7.90 32.51
C THR A 429 10.22 8.05 33.34
N GLU A 430 10.25 7.64 34.62
CA GLU A 430 9.17 7.94 35.57
C GLU A 430 9.36 9.40 36.03
N LEU A 431 8.35 10.24 35.76
CA LEU A 431 8.41 11.70 35.91
C LEU A 431 8.19 12.15 37.37
N PHE A 432 8.87 11.52 38.32
CA PHE A 432 8.91 11.98 39.71
C PHE A 432 9.60 13.35 39.81
N LEU A 433 9.27 14.07 40.88
CA LEU A 433 9.77 15.43 41.15
C LEU A 433 10.72 15.48 42.35
N ASP A 434 11.11 14.32 42.86
CA ASP A 434 11.99 14.18 44.00
C ASP A 434 12.84 12.89 43.98
N PHE A 435 13.97 12.91 44.69
CA PHE A 435 14.89 11.79 44.84
C PHE A 435 15.76 11.94 46.09
N THR A 436 16.03 10.84 46.80
CA THR A 436 16.94 10.84 47.96
C THR A 436 18.29 10.24 47.59
N ILE A 437 19.33 11.07 47.60
CA ILE A 437 20.71 10.63 47.43
C ILE A 437 21.21 10.07 48.76
N GLN A 438 21.84 8.91 48.72
CA GLN A 438 22.38 8.21 49.89
C GLN A 438 23.86 7.88 49.71
N GLN A 439 24.51 7.41 50.79
CA GLN A 439 25.91 6.96 50.79
C GLN A 439 26.94 8.06 50.48
N LEU A 440 26.61 9.32 50.80
CA LEU A 440 27.52 10.46 50.66
C LEU A 440 28.61 10.45 51.75
N PHE A 441 29.61 11.32 51.62
CA PHE A 441 30.64 11.56 52.62
C PHE A 441 30.23 12.70 53.57
N PRO A 442 30.46 12.60 54.90
CA PRO A 442 30.17 13.66 55.87
C PRO A 442 31.01 14.92 55.66
N GLY A 443 30.47 16.08 56.07
CA GLY A 443 31.16 17.37 56.00
C GLY A 443 31.69 17.72 54.60
N THR A 444 31.07 17.19 53.54
CA THR A 444 31.56 17.25 52.16
C THR A 444 30.62 18.07 51.29
N GLU A 445 31.20 18.96 50.50
CA GLU A 445 30.47 19.79 49.54
C GLU A 445 30.17 19.02 48.26
N TYR A 446 28.89 19.08 47.85
CA TYR A 446 28.37 18.48 46.63
C TYR A 446 27.67 19.52 45.78
N LEU A 447 27.94 19.47 44.47
CA LEU A 447 27.20 20.18 43.45
C LEU A 447 26.25 19.21 42.75
N ILE A 448 24.98 19.58 42.62
CA ILE A 448 23.93 18.75 42.05
C ILE A 448 23.22 19.52 40.94
N LYS A 449 23.09 18.90 39.75
CA LYS A 449 22.35 19.43 38.60
C LYS A 449 21.22 18.49 38.22
N LEU A 450 20.11 19.07 37.79
CA LEU A 450 19.01 18.36 37.16
C LEU A 450 19.09 18.55 35.64
N ALA A 451 18.76 17.52 34.86
CA ALA A 451 18.40 17.67 33.47
C ALA A 451 17.00 17.13 33.22
N ALA A 452 16.24 17.84 32.39
CA ALA A 452 14.92 17.46 31.92
C ALA A 452 14.98 17.26 30.40
N CYS A 453 14.44 16.16 29.91
CA CYS A 453 14.58 15.78 28.50
C CYS A 453 13.22 15.53 27.82
N THR A 454 13.14 15.88 26.54
CA THR A 454 12.07 15.50 25.62
C THR A 454 12.65 14.68 24.47
N GLY A 455 11.80 14.30 23.50
CA GLY A 455 12.27 13.74 22.23
C GLY A 455 13.17 14.68 21.41
N GLY A 456 13.28 15.96 21.77
CA GLY A 456 14.17 16.95 21.14
C GLY A 456 15.55 17.07 21.77
N GLY A 457 15.78 16.46 22.94
CA GLY A 457 17.04 16.55 23.70
C GLY A 457 16.81 16.92 25.17
N CYS A 458 17.89 17.26 25.87
CA CYS A 458 17.87 17.63 27.29
C CYS A 458 18.35 19.07 27.53
N SER A 459 17.71 19.76 28.48
CA SER A 459 18.24 20.98 29.10
C SER A 459 18.71 20.68 30.51
N ILE A 460 19.79 21.32 30.95
CA ILE A 460 20.45 21.08 32.24
C ILE A 460 20.34 22.36 33.07
N SER A 461 19.98 22.23 34.34
CA SER A 461 19.90 23.31 35.31
C SER A 461 21.28 23.85 35.67
N GLU A 462 21.29 25.04 36.29
CA GLU A 462 22.40 25.45 37.13
C GLU A 462 22.60 24.49 38.31
N ALA A 463 23.81 24.49 38.88
CA ALA A 463 24.14 23.62 40.00
C ALA A 463 23.62 24.20 41.33
N SER A 464 22.90 23.37 42.08
CA SER A 464 22.63 23.62 43.50
C SER A 464 23.76 23.04 44.34
N THR A 465 24.14 23.76 45.40
CA THR A 465 25.21 23.35 46.33
C THR A 465 24.61 22.90 47.66
N ALA A 466 25.12 21.80 48.21
CA ALA A 466 24.84 21.38 49.57
C ALA A 466 26.09 20.80 50.23
N ILE A 467 26.25 21.04 51.52
CA ILE A 467 27.31 20.45 52.34
C ILE A 467 26.63 19.48 53.30
N THR A 468 27.03 18.20 53.25
CA THR A 468 26.52 17.19 54.17
C THR A 468 26.89 17.52 55.60
N ASP A 469 26.06 17.09 56.54
CA ASP A 469 26.30 17.28 57.96
C ASP A 469 27.65 16.63 58.39
N GLU A 470 28.38 17.25 59.32
CA GLU A 470 29.63 16.65 59.83
C GLU A 470 29.34 15.35 60.61
N SER A 471 30.37 14.50 60.76
CA SER A 471 30.34 13.32 61.61
C SER A 471 31.64 13.23 62.45
N THR A 472 31.77 12.22 63.30
CA THR A 472 33.04 11.90 63.96
C THR A 472 34.12 11.54 62.94
N PRO A 473 35.39 11.94 63.13
CA PRO A 473 36.48 11.51 62.25
C PRO A 473 36.63 9.99 62.17
N GLU A 474 37.01 9.49 61.01
CA GLU A 474 37.36 8.09 60.78
C GLU A 474 38.83 7.99 60.32
N GLY A 475 39.50 6.87 60.63
CA GLY A 475 40.93 6.68 60.27
C GLY A 475 41.90 7.64 61.00
N VAL A 476 41.67 7.96 62.28
CA VAL A 476 42.62 8.74 63.09
C VAL A 476 43.94 7.96 63.21
N PRO A 477 45.10 8.52 62.80
CA PRO A 477 46.35 7.77 62.74
C PRO A 477 46.95 7.49 64.11
N ALA A 478 47.78 6.45 64.16
CA ALA A 478 48.60 6.12 65.32
C ALA A 478 49.70 7.19 65.53
N PRO A 479 49.96 7.67 66.76
CA PRO A 479 51.05 8.60 67.03
C PRO A 479 52.42 7.97 66.83
N LYS A 480 53.34 8.72 66.22
CA LYS A 480 54.77 8.38 66.16
C LYS A 480 55.45 8.94 67.40
N ALA A 481 55.65 8.10 68.40
CA ALA A 481 56.39 8.44 69.63
C ALA A 481 57.87 8.01 69.51
N GLN A 482 58.76 8.96 69.26
CA GLN A 482 60.20 8.72 69.17
C GLN A 482 60.89 9.19 70.45
N SER A 483 61.56 8.28 71.17
CA SER A 483 62.44 8.69 72.28
C SER A 483 63.69 9.36 71.74
N TYR A 484 64.14 10.40 72.43
CA TYR A 484 65.37 11.15 72.09
C TYR A 484 66.29 11.38 73.31
N SER A 485 65.84 10.96 74.49
CA SER A 485 66.61 10.92 75.73
C SER A 485 66.09 9.77 76.61
N SER A 486 66.76 9.54 77.74
CA SER A 486 66.30 8.58 78.75
C SER A 486 65.07 9.03 79.54
N GLY A 487 64.58 10.26 79.35
CA GLY A 487 63.41 10.77 80.07
C GLY A 487 62.44 11.57 79.20
N SER A 488 62.49 11.44 77.87
CA SER A 488 61.69 12.25 76.95
C SER A 488 61.34 11.60 75.61
N PHE A 489 60.16 11.96 75.10
CA PHE A 489 59.66 11.60 73.77
C PHE A 489 59.30 12.85 72.95
N ASN A 490 59.54 12.76 71.65
CA ASN A 490 58.93 13.61 70.64
C ASN A 490 57.77 12.80 70.01
N ILE A 491 56.54 13.24 70.21
CA ILE A 491 55.34 12.60 69.68
C ILE A 491 54.79 13.45 68.54
N SER A 492 54.48 12.83 67.40
CA SER A 492 53.86 13.50 66.24
C SER A 492 52.82 12.62 65.55
N TRP A 493 51.83 13.24 64.92
CA TRP A 493 50.76 12.56 64.17
C TRP A 493 50.35 13.36 62.93
N THR A 494 49.55 12.75 62.07
CA THR A 494 48.95 13.41 60.90
C THR A 494 47.46 13.63 61.12
N LYS A 495 46.79 14.30 60.16
CA LYS A 495 45.32 14.38 60.15
C LYS A 495 44.69 12.97 59.98
N PRO A 496 43.42 12.77 60.41
CA PRO A 496 42.66 11.57 60.09
C PRO A 496 42.54 11.34 58.58
N GLU A 497 42.46 10.09 58.16
CA GLU A 497 42.24 9.69 56.77
C GLU A 497 40.92 10.25 56.23
N TYR A 498 39.86 10.18 57.05
CA TYR A 498 38.54 10.74 56.75
C TYR A 498 38.15 11.72 57.87
N PRO A 499 38.47 13.03 57.73
CA PRO A 499 38.14 14.04 58.73
C PRO A 499 36.65 14.15 59.03
N ASN A 500 35.77 13.81 58.07
CA ASN A 500 34.30 13.84 58.19
C ASN A 500 33.73 15.20 58.63
N GLY A 501 34.48 16.29 58.41
CA GLY A 501 34.19 17.63 58.90
C GLY A 501 35.48 18.43 59.16
N ILE A 502 35.34 19.61 59.75
CA ILE A 502 36.45 20.46 60.16
C ILE A 502 36.99 19.95 61.51
N ILE A 503 38.26 19.55 61.54
CA ILE A 503 38.90 19.13 62.79
C ILE A 503 39.09 20.34 63.71
N THR A 504 38.41 20.34 64.85
CA THR A 504 38.41 21.41 65.85
C THR A 504 39.59 21.30 66.82
N SER A 505 39.95 20.08 67.25
CA SER A 505 41.15 19.82 68.05
C SER A 505 41.65 18.37 67.98
N TYR A 506 42.88 18.18 68.48
CA TYR A 506 43.51 16.91 68.75
C TYR A 506 43.80 16.75 70.25
N GLY A 507 43.45 15.59 70.80
CA GLY A 507 43.77 15.18 72.17
C GLY A 507 44.87 14.13 72.20
N LEU A 508 46.04 14.41 72.78
CA LEU A 508 47.07 13.39 73.01
C LEU A 508 46.91 12.80 74.41
N TYR A 509 46.73 11.48 74.47
CA TYR A 509 46.71 10.71 75.71
C TYR A 509 48.03 9.97 75.91
N MET A 510 48.58 10.03 77.12
CA MET A 510 49.70 9.22 77.60
C MET A 510 49.24 8.41 78.81
N ASP A 511 49.36 7.09 78.76
CA ASP A 511 48.95 6.16 79.82
C ASP A 511 47.50 6.37 80.32
N GLY A 512 46.62 6.71 79.37
CA GLY A 512 45.21 6.99 79.62
C GLY A 512 44.89 8.42 80.09
N VAL A 513 45.91 9.25 80.36
CA VAL A 513 45.74 10.65 80.81
C VAL A 513 45.90 11.62 79.64
N LEU A 514 44.99 12.58 79.51
CA LEU A 514 45.05 13.62 78.49
C LEU A 514 46.20 14.60 78.79
N MET A 515 47.25 14.57 77.97
CA MET A 515 48.44 15.42 78.09
C MET A 515 48.29 16.77 77.39
N GLN A 516 47.59 16.79 76.24
CA GLN A 516 47.42 17.98 75.42
C GLN A 516 46.07 17.93 74.71
N ASN A 517 45.35 19.05 74.65
CA ASN A 517 44.22 19.26 73.76
C ASN A 517 44.45 20.57 72.98
N SER A 518 44.77 20.48 71.68
CA SER A 518 45.13 21.65 70.87
C SER A 518 44.96 21.39 69.37
N SER A 519 45.21 22.38 68.52
CA SER A 519 45.29 22.22 67.06
C SER A 519 46.67 21.75 66.56
N GLN A 520 47.63 21.51 67.45
CA GLN A 520 48.97 21.05 67.10
C GLN A 520 48.97 19.56 66.70
N LEU A 521 49.94 19.18 65.87
CA LEU A 521 50.17 17.82 65.38
C LEU A 521 51.41 17.16 66.02
N SER A 522 51.97 17.79 67.05
CA SER A 522 53.12 17.28 67.80
C SER A 522 53.12 17.77 69.25
N CYS A 523 53.76 16.98 70.12
CA CYS A 523 53.91 17.23 71.55
C CYS A 523 55.24 16.68 72.06
N TYR A 524 55.81 17.32 73.07
CA TYR A 524 57.00 16.83 73.78
C TYR A 524 56.60 16.33 75.17
N ALA A 525 56.91 15.08 75.49
CA ALA A 525 56.79 14.55 76.84
C ALA A 525 58.18 14.49 77.48
N TYR A 526 58.32 14.95 78.72
CA TYR A 526 59.60 15.01 79.46
C TYR A 526 59.39 14.73 80.95
N GLY A 527 60.48 14.43 81.67
CA GLY A 527 60.43 14.07 83.09
C GLY A 527 60.07 12.61 83.37
N LEU A 528 60.20 11.75 82.36
CA LEU A 528 59.92 10.32 82.45
C LEU A 528 61.14 9.55 82.99
N ALA A 529 60.92 8.32 83.46
CA ALA A 529 62.01 7.48 83.98
C ALA A 529 62.83 6.80 82.84
N PRO A 530 64.11 6.48 83.06
CA PRO A 530 64.91 5.66 82.12
C PRO A 530 64.29 4.29 81.85
N TRP A 531 64.29 3.90 80.58
CA TRP A 531 63.77 2.62 80.07
C TRP A 531 62.31 2.29 80.44
N SER A 532 61.50 3.29 80.84
CA SER A 532 60.08 3.11 81.13
C SER A 532 59.25 2.87 79.87
N LEU A 533 58.19 2.07 79.98
CA LEU A 533 57.21 1.83 78.92
C LEU A 533 56.06 2.82 79.08
N HIS A 534 55.74 3.53 78.01
CA HIS A 534 54.62 4.47 77.95
C HIS A 534 53.75 4.18 76.73
N SER A 535 52.46 4.41 76.89
CA SER A 535 51.42 4.16 75.89
C SER A 535 50.81 5.48 75.42
N PHE A 536 50.67 5.65 74.10
CA PHE A 536 50.27 6.90 73.46
C PHE A 536 49.07 6.68 72.53
N ARG A 537 48.09 7.57 72.60
CA ARG A 537 46.89 7.52 71.75
C ARG A 537 46.43 8.93 71.36
N VAL A 538 46.04 9.13 70.10
CA VAL A 538 45.54 10.41 69.60
C VAL A 538 44.02 10.35 69.44
N GLN A 539 43.36 11.40 69.89
CA GLN A 539 41.97 11.73 69.63
C GLN A 539 41.91 12.86 68.60
N ALA A 540 40.94 12.82 67.68
CA ALA A 540 40.60 13.93 66.81
C ALA A 540 39.11 14.25 66.94
N CYS A 541 38.74 15.53 66.93
CA CYS A 541 37.37 16.00 67.12
C CYS A 541 36.88 16.88 65.97
N THR A 542 35.61 16.74 65.59
CA THR A 542 34.85 17.70 64.75
C THR A 542 33.86 18.47 65.64
N ALA A 543 32.96 19.28 65.07
CA ALA A 543 31.90 19.91 65.85
C ALA A 543 30.85 18.92 66.37
N LYS A 544 30.78 17.70 65.81
CA LYS A 544 29.75 16.69 66.12
C LYS A 544 30.25 15.56 67.05
N GLY A 545 31.56 15.37 67.18
CA GLY A 545 32.11 14.40 68.13
C GLY A 545 33.59 14.09 67.91
N CYS A 546 34.12 13.14 68.69
CA CYS A 546 35.54 12.78 68.67
C CYS A 546 35.75 11.27 68.43
N ALA A 547 36.84 10.92 67.74
CA ALA A 547 37.29 9.55 67.54
C ALA A 547 38.73 9.36 68.03
N LEU A 548 39.07 8.14 68.45
CA LEU A 548 40.38 7.76 68.97
C LEU A 548 41.09 6.81 68.00
N GLY A 549 42.30 7.18 67.55
CA GLY A 549 43.17 6.34 66.71
C GLY A 549 43.72 5.12 67.45
N PRO A 550 44.62 4.32 66.84
CA PRO A 550 45.27 3.20 67.51
C PRO A 550 46.15 3.63 68.71
N LEU A 551 46.32 2.73 69.67
CA LEU A 551 47.28 2.85 70.77
C LEU A 551 48.67 2.42 70.28
N VAL A 552 49.72 3.15 70.67
CA VAL A 552 51.13 2.82 70.39
C VAL A 552 51.92 2.80 71.69
N GLU A 553 52.72 1.77 71.91
CA GLU A 553 53.64 1.70 73.06
C GLU A 553 55.07 2.03 72.62
N ALA A 554 55.80 2.79 73.45
CA ALA A 554 57.20 3.13 73.22
C ALA A 554 57.98 3.20 74.55
N ARG A 555 59.31 2.99 74.48
CA ARG A 555 60.21 3.13 75.64
C ARG A 555 61.11 4.35 75.53
N THR A 556 61.35 5.00 76.67
CA THR A 556 62.44 5.99 76.80
C THR A 556 63.79 5.30 76.57
N MET A 557 64.83 6.05 76.22
CA MET A 557 66.15 5.46 76.01
C MET A 557 66.71 4.89 77.32
N GLU A 558 67.66 3.97 77.20
CA GLU A 558 68.42 3.48 78.34
C GLU A 558 69.30 4.60 78.91
N ALA A 559 69.57 4.55 80.22
CA ALA A 559 70.58 5.36 80.89
C ALA A 559 71.55 4.45 81.65
N SER A 560 72.66 5.02 82.13
CA SER A 560 73.57 4.31 83.03
C SER A 560 72.82 3.70 84.22
N PRO A 561 73.05 2.43 84.56
CA PRO A 561 72.49 1.83 85.77
C PRO A 561 72.94 2.59 87.01
N GLU A 562 72.02 2.81 87.95
CA GLU A 562 72.28 3.52 89.20
C GLU A 562 72.26 2.54 90.40
N GLY A 563 73.26 2.66 91.27
CA GLY A 563 73.45 1.83 92.47
C GLY A 563 74.77 1.05 92.45
N THR A 564 74.94 0.15 93.42
CA THR A 564 76.06 -0.80 93.48
C THR A 564 75.69 -2.14 92.86
N VAL A 565 76.69 -2.87 92.38
CA VAL A 565 76.57 -4.28 91.99
C VAL A 565 77.25 -5.09 93.09
N ASP A 566 76.46 -5.60 94.03
CA ASP A 566 77.00 -6.33 95.16
C ASP A 566 77.41 -7.74 94.71
N ILE A 567 78.72 -8.02 94.78
CA ILE A 567 79.34 -9.27 94.34
C ILE A 567 79.74 -10.15 95.53
N PHE A 568 79.36 -11.42 95.44
CA PHE A 568 79.62 -12.46 96.42
C PHE A 568 80.55 -13.49 95.80
N ALA A 569 81.75 -13.61 96.35
CA ALA A 569 82.75 -14.60 95.94
C ALA A 569 82.80 -15.76 96.95
N THR A 570 82.71 -16.99 96.46
CA THR A 570 82.91 -18.21 97.25
C THR A 570 83.98 -19.06 96.58
N VAL A 571 84.98 -19.51 97.35
CA VAL A 571 86.02 -20.44 96.85
C VAL A 571 85.35 -21.80 96.59
N ASP A 572 85.37 -22.26 95.35
CA ASP A 572 84.80 -23.57 94.94
C ASP A 572 85.91 -24.65 94.87
N GLY A 573 87.17 -24.25 94.67
CA GLY A 573 88.32 -25.16 94.62
C GLY A 573 89.68 -24.45 94.69
N SER A 574 90.79 -25.20 94.63
CA SER A 574 92.16 -24.65 94.77
C SER A 574 92.63 -23.77 93.60
N LYS A 575 91.96 -23.83 92.45
CA LYS A 575 92.13 -22.92 91.30
C LYS A 575 90.80 -22.25 90.87
N GLU A 576 89.75 -22.32 91.68
CA GLU A 576 88.38 -21.95 91.26
C GLU A 576 87.64 -21.07 92.29
N VAL A 577 87.11 -19.95 91.82
CA VAL A 577 86.26 -19.03 92.60
C VAL A 577 84.93 -18.85 91.87
N LYS A 578 83.83 -19.16 92.55
CA LYS A 578 82.48 -18.92 92.05
C LYS A 578 82.04 -17.51 92.44
N LEU A 579 81.64 -16.74 91.44
CA LEU A 579 81.10 -15.39 91.61
C LEU A 579 79.58 -15.40 91.41
N LYS A 580 78.86 -14.71 92.29
CA LYS A 580 77.44 -14.37 92.14
C LYS A 580 77.27 -12.88 92.40
N TRP A 581 76.32 -12.24 91.74
CA TRP A 581 76.02 -10.81 91.96
C TRP A 581 74.52 -10.56 91.90
N LEU A 582 74.09 -9.47 92.53
CA LEU A 582 72.74 -8.93 92.38
C LEU A 582 72.74 -7.83 91.31
N ALA A 583 71.59 -7.62 90.67
CA ALA A 583 71.40 -6.50 89.77
C ALA A 583 71.36 -5.17 90.56
N PRO A 584 71.86 -4.05 90.00
CA PRO A 584 71.75 -2.74 90.63
C PRO A 584 70.28 -2.33 90.78
N ASN A 585 69.96 -1.62 91.88
CA ASN A 585 68.59 -1.26 92.27
C ASN A 585 67.82 -0.46 91.21
N LYS A 586 68.52 0.29 90.34
CA LYS A 586 67.95 0.96 89.18
C LYS A 586 68.69 0.49 87.92
N PRO A 587 68.18 -0.52 87.20
CA PRO A 587 68.86 -1.06 86.02
C PRO A 587 68.91 -0.06 84.85
N ASN A 588 67.95 0.87 84.75
CA ASN A 588 67.86 1.95 83.75
C ASN A 588 67.96 1.52 82.27
N GLY A 589 67.91 0.22 81.97
CA GLY A 589 68.13 -0.37 80.65
C GLY A 589 68.31 -1.89 80.71
N LYS A 590 68.69 -2.51 79.60
CA LYS A 590 69.02 -3.93 79.50
C LYS A 590 70.47 -4.17 79.93
N LEU A 591 70.64 -4.71 81.12
CA LEU A 591 71.96 -4.95 81.71
C LEU A 591 72.79 -6.00 80.94
N THR A 592 74.07 -5.69 80.75
CA THR A 592 75.13 -6.62 80.33
C THR A 592 76.23 -6.57 81.37
N TYR A 593 76.72 -7.72 81.83
CA TYR A 593 77.73 -7.81 82.88
C TYR A 593 79.08 -8.26 82.30
N THR A 594 80.15 -7.56 82.67
CA THR A 594 81.53 -7.95 82.37
C THR A 594 82.27 -8.13 83.69
N VAL A 595 82.83 -9.33 83.90
CA VAL A 595 83.66 -9.63 85.08
C VAL A 595 85.12 -9.43 84.69
N LEU A 596 85.80 -8.53 85.38
CA LEU A 596 87.24 -8.29 85.22
C LEU A 596 87.96 -8.83 86.46
N VAL A 597 89.01 -9.61 86.25
CA VAL A 597 89.88 -10.14 87.30
C VAL A 597 91.30 -9.59 87.12
N THR A 598 91.96 -9.25 88.21
CA THR A 598 93.36 -8.79 88.22
C THR A 598 94.10 -9.42 89.40
N GLY A 599 95.38 -9.70 89.24
CA GLY A 599 96.19 -10.42 90.21
C GLY A 599 97.49 -10.95 89.60
N LEU A 600 98.19 -11.78 90.36
CA LEU A 600 99.37 -12.51 89.87
C LEU A 600 98.91 -13.74 89.09
N PHE A 601 98.92 -13.64 87.76
CA PHE A 601 98.64 -14.76 86.87
C PHE A 601 99.94 -15.49 86.53
N TYR A 602 100.10 -16.70 87.06
CA TYR A 602 101.18 -17.60 86.63
C TYR A 602 100.75 -18.26 85.33
N ALA A 603 101.56 -18.12 84.28
CA ALA A 603 101.44 -18.97 83.09
C ALA A 603 102.03 -20.35 83.44
N ASP A 604 101.24 -21.42 83.22
CA ASP A 604 101.77 -22.77 83.28
C ASP A 604 102.84 -22.93 82.17
N GLN A 605 103.99 -23.53 82.50
CA GLN A 605 105.13 -23.75 81.57
C GLN A 605 104.92 -24.94 80.63
#